data_AF-A0A2E2VWD9-F1
#
_entry.id   AF-A0A2E2VWD9-F1
#
_cell.length_a   1.000
_cell.length_b   1.000
_cell.length_c   1.000
_cell.angle_alpha   90.00
_cell.angle_beta   90.00
_cell.angle_gamma   90.00
#
_symmetry.space_group_name_H-M   'P 1'
#
loop_
_entity.id
_entity.type
_entity.pdbx_description
1 polymer ?
#
loop_
_entity_poly.entity_id
_entity_poly.type
_entity_poly.pdbx_seq_one_letter_code
_entity_poly.pdbx_strand_id
1 'polypeptide(L)'
;MIYISILFVSNSLLFSNDNIRDCPDNFVLNPDYPVNGPECFPQQFSFNSSSKQSFYYFNFVNIDGLNIQSEDWVGAFFNDVCIGSKQWNLDLCSGDVCDIPIMGNDGSQLTQGYISSGLYPTFKIYDYSENLYFDAIPSSDEPWYDLSFVIIDSLSSLSLNSGCTDVQACNYDENADLNDESCWYPNEGCNCDFPQGYILDDCGMCSLPINLETFDYHEFEFNGSITAQILVNNQQNGNENDMLVSLVENEIRGYVYGSIFPLSGLIQFPIMIYSNQTSEEIISFKYYHAASNQFFCLDETINFSNNMMVGNGFNPFTFNINEEFILGCTNENACNFNSLANFDNGSCLYAQQFYNCDGLCLNDFDIDGICDELDLCNGLNNIDDDGDGICNDIDVCIGFDNIDDDNDGICNDYDVCFGFDNIDLDQNGICNDEEVFGCTDIYACNFNPDATQNSECYYIIDCAGVCNGNSFIDVCGECVQEGTNPGECLDSEINIPQRLFLSQNYPNPFNPITTIDYEIPENDIIKIEIFNLNGRKIKTIQNTFHLAGYHSKSFSSNDMNSGIYLLKISSSKFTHSKKITILK
;
A
#
# COMPACT_ATOMS: atom_id res chain seq x y z
N MET A 1 -24.67 75.89 35.14
CA MET A 1 -26.08 75.61 35.52
C MET A 1 -26.72 74.87 34.36
N ILE A 2 -27.42 73.75 34.47
CA ILE A 2 -27.91 72.94 35.59
C ILE A 2 -28.27 71.55 34.99
N TYR A 3 -27.83 70.48 35.67
CA TYR A 3 -28.44 69.17 35.96
C TYR A 3 -29.26 68.43 34.89
N ILE A 4 -28.86 67.19 34.50
CA ILE A 4 -29.10 65.88 35.16
C ILE A 4 -30.60 65.56 35.34
N SER A 5 -31.03 64.45 34.74
CA SER A 5 -32.16 63.65 35.22
C SER A 5 -31.85 62.17 34.97
N ILE A 6 -31.61 61.47 36.07
CA ILE A 6 -31.46 60.00 36.20
C ILE A 6 -32.85 59.42 36.46
N LEU A 7 -33.18 58.27 35.89
CA LEU A 7 -34.18 57.37 36.44
C LEU A 7 -33.78 55.91 36.22
N PHE A 8 -33.67 55.22 37.34
CA PHE A 8 -33.27 53.83 37.56
C PHE A 8 -34.33 52.84 37.06
N VAL A 9 -33.90 51.69 36.55
CA VAL A 9 -34.54 50.40 36.85
C VAL A 9 -33.47 49.44 37.35
N SER A 10 -33.83 48.76 38.43
CA SER A 10 -33.04 47.99 39.37
C SER A 10 -32.68 46.57 38.93
N ASN A 11 -31.44 46.18 39.25
CA ASN A 11 -30.96 44.87 39.70
C ASN A 11 -31.83 43.62 39.45
N SER A 12 -31.26 42.69 38.69
CA SER A 12 -31.13 41.29 39.13
C SER A 12 -29.71 40.83 38.88
N LEU A 13 -28.96 40.65 39.97
CA LEU A 13 -27.66 40.02 40.03
C LEU A 13 -27.77 38.57 39.55
N LEU A 14 -27.05 38.22 38.48
CA LEU A 14 -26.44 36.91 38.36
C LEU A 14 -24.93 37.16 38.31
N PHE A 15 -24.26 36.79 39.38
CA PHE A 15 -22.81 36.62 39.39
C PHE A 15 -22.50 35.44 38.47
N SER A 16 -21.91 35.70 37.31
CA SER A 16 -20.97 34.76 36.69
C SER A 16 -19.59 35.40 36.82
N ASN A 17 -18.86 34.95 37.85
CA ASN A 17 -17.40 34.91 37.76
C ASN A 17 -17.09 34.03 36.56
N ASP A 18 -16.43 34.56 35.54
CA ASP A 18 -15.51 33.83 34.66
C ASP A 18 -14.86 34.84 33.69
N ASN A 19 -13.75 35.44 34.13
CA ASN A 19 -12.77 36.03 33.22
C ASN A 19 -12.00 34.86 32.59
N ILE A 20 -12.60 34.15 31.63
CA ILE A 20 -11.85 33.21 30.78
C ILE A 20 -11.13 34.09 29.74
N ARG A 21 -9.80 34.04 29.76
CA ARG A 21 -8.93 34.74 28.79
C ARG A 21 -8.62 33.74 27.69
N ASP A 22 -8.95 34.07 26.45
CA ASP A 22 -8.77 33.18 25.30
C ASP A 22 -7.39 33.33 24.64
N CYS A 23 -6.76 32.21 24.27
CA CYS A 23 -5.60 32.18 23.39
C CYS A 23 -6.04 32.37 21.92
N PRO A 24 -5.14 32.80 21.02
CA PRO A 24 -5.38 32.76 19.58
C PRO A 24 -5.75 31.35 19.09
N ASP A 25 -6.40 31.25 17.93
CA ASP A 25 -6.68 29.96 17.28
C ASP A 25 -5.36 29.17 17.10
N ASN A 26 -5.42 27.86 17.33
CA ASN A 26 -4.27 26.91 17.36
C ASN A 26 -3.27 27.12 18.51
N PHE A 27 -3.61 27.95 19.49
CA PHE A 27 -2.86 28.08 20.72
C PHE A 27 -3.66 27.62 21.95
N VAL A 28 -2.94 27.14 22.96
CA VAL A 28 -3.49 26.68 24.24
C VAL A 28 -2.82 27.37 25.41
N LEU A 29 -3.55 27.55 26.51
CA LEU A 29 -3.03 28.17 27.73
C LEU A 29 -1.92 27.31 28.33
N ASN A 30 -0.91 27.97 28.91
CA ASN A 30 0.11 27.33 29.73
C ASN A 30 -0.54 26.45 30.82
N PRO A 31 -0.33 25.13 30.83
CA PRO A 31 -0.95 24.23 31.79
C PRO A 31 -0.44 24.43 33.23
N ASP A 32 0.75 25.03 33.41
CA ASP A 32 1.30 25.33 34.74
C ASP A 32 0.66 26.58 35.39
N TYR A 33 0.09 27.49 34.59
CA TYR A 33 -0.46 28.77 35.06
C TYR A 33 -1.85 29.10 34.47
N PRO A 34 -2.88 28.25 34.65
CA PRO A 34 -4.18 28.41 33.99
C PRO A 34 -5.00 29.63 34.46
N VAL A 35 -4.59 30.32 35.53
CA VAL A 35 -5.43 31.37 36.16
C VAL A 35 -4.74 32.74 36.28
N ASN A 36 -3.41 32.86 36.13
CA ASN A 36 -2.69 34.13 36.34
C ASN A 36 -1.40 34.32 35.49
N GLY A 37 -1.45 34.13 34.17
CA GLY A 37 -0.42 34.58 33.24
C GLY A 37 -0.83 34.42 31.76
N PRO A 38 -0.53 35.35 30.83
CA PRO A 38 -0.85 35.20 29.41
C PRO A 38 0.32 34.54 28.70
N GLU A 39 0.51 33.24 28.92
CA GLU A 39 1.42 32.45 28.09
C GLU A 39 0.58 31.41 27.33
N CYS A 40 0.53 31.60 26.02
CA CYS A 40 -0.14 30.70 25.09
C CYS A 40 0.95 29.94 24.33
N PHE A 41 0.81 28.62 24.23
CA PHE A 41 1.68 27.75 23.43
C PHE A 41 0.96 27.35 22.15
N PRO A 42 1.68 27.12 21.04
CA PRO A 42 1.12 26.38 19.92
C PRO A 42 0.54 25.04 20.44
N GLN A 43 -0.57 24.58 19.87
CA GLN A 43 -1.34 23.45 20.41
C GLN A 43 -0.50 22.19 20.68
N GLN A 44 0.44 21.85 19.78
CA GLN A 44 1.33 20.69 19.96
C GLN A 44 2.51 20.95 20.90
N PHE A 45 2.78 22.20 21.28
CA PHE A 45 4.00 22.62 21.97
C PHE A 45 3.76 22.91 23.46
N SER A 46 2.57 22.63 23.98
CA SER A 46 2.25 22.75 25.40
C SER A 46 2.86 21.61 26.21
N PHE A 47 3.48 21.92 27.34
CA PHE A 47 4.08 20.96 28.27
C PHE A 47 3.90 21.43 29.72
N ASN A 48 3.96 20.51 30.68
CA ASN A 48 3.99 20.80 32.12
C ASN A 48 5.43 20.91 32.60
N SER A 49 5.69 21.83 33.53
CA SER A 49 6.98 21.94 34.18
C SER A 49 7.28 20.71 35.04
N SER A 50 8.54 20.29 35.02
CA SER A 50 9.05 19.17 35.81
C SER A 50 10.11 19.63 36.81
N SER A 51 10.20 18.94 37.95
CA SER A 51 11.34 19.14 38.86
C SER A 51 12.67 18.63 38.32
N LYS A 52 12.66 17.88 37.19
CA LYS A 52 13.84 17.48 36.44
C LYS A 52 13.88 18.16 35.08
N GLN A 53 14.96 18.88 34.77
CA GLN A 53 15.05 19.67 33.54
C GLN A 53 16.50 19.78 33.05
N SER A 54 16.65 19.97 31.74
CA SER A 54 17.91 20.34 31.08
C SER A 54 17.68 21.47 30.07
N PHE A 55 18.76 22.06 29.58
CA PHE A 55 18.70 23.17 28.63
C PHE A 55 19.53 22.87 27.38
N TYR A 56 18.88 22.88 26.22
CA TYR A 56 19.50 22.65 24.91
C TYR A 56 19.62 23.98 24.16
N TYR A 57 20.84 24.32 23.75
CA TYR A 57 21.14 25.55 23.03
C TYR A 57 21.39 25.22 21.57
N PHE A 58 20.81 25.99 20.66
CA PHE A 58 21.03 25.88 19.23
C PHE A 58 21.67 27.16 18.70
N ASN A 59 22.80 27.07 17.99
CA ASN A 59 23.41 28.27 17.40
C ASN A 59 22.59 28.78 16.20
N PHE A 60 22.03 27.87 15.40
CA PHE A 60 21.21 28.21 14.24
C PHE A 60 19.98 27.30 14.15
N VAL A 61 18.83 27.89 13.80
CA VAL A 61 17.60 27.15 13.50
C VAL A 61 17.04 27.66 12.17
N ASN A 62 16.78 26.74 11.24
CA ASN A 62 16.33 27.08 9.89
C ASN A 62 15.28 26.11 9.33
N ILE A 63 14.45 26.64 8.44
CA ILE A 63 13.59 25.89 7.51
C ILE A 63 14.09 26.21 6.11
N ASP A 64 14.37 25.18 5.30
CA ASP A 64 14.88 25.31 3.93
C ASP A 64 16.17 26.17 3.81
N GLY A 65 17.01 26.12 4.85
CA GLY A 65 18.25 26.89 4.93
C GLY A 65 18.06 28.39 5.24
N LEU A 66 16.83 28.86 5.44
CA LEU A 66 16.51 30.21 5.90
C LEU A 66 16.28 30.22 7.42
N ASN A 67 16.90 31.17 8.12
CA ASN A 67 16.71 31.31 9.56
C ASN A 67 15.24 31.61 9.88
N ILE A 68 14.72 30.96 10.92
CA ILE A 68 13.35 31.15 11.40
C ILE A 68 13.15 32.53 12.06
N GLN A 69 11.91 33.00 12.11
CA GLN A 69 11.52 34.34 12.57
C GLN A 69 11.29 34.39 14.09
N SER A 70 11.18 35.60 14.65
CA SER A 70 11.00 35.81 16.09
C SER A 70 9.67 35.28 16.65
N GLU A 71 8.70 35.07 15.77
CA GLU A 71 7.36 34.61 16.07
C GLU A 71 7.27 33.07 16.11
N ASP A 72 8.21 32.38 15.47
CA ASP A 72 8.27 30.93 15.33
C ASP A 72 8.65 30.24 16.64
N TRP A 73 8.41 28.94 16.72
CA TRP A 73 8.68 28.16 17.93
C TRP A 73 9.54 26.95 17.65
N VAL A 74 10.34 26.57 18.64
CA VAL A 74 11.08 25.31 18.66
C VAL A 74 10.56 24.46 19.82
N GLY A 75 10.21 23.22 19.52
CA GLY A 75 9.67 22.24 20.46
C GLY A 75 10.55 21.01 20.52
N ALA A 76 10.69 20.44 21.72
CA ALA A 76 11.34 19.18 22.00
C ALA A 76 10.30 18.13 22.38
N PHE A 77 10.45 16.94 21.83
CA PHE A 77 9.49 15.86 21.92
C PHE A 77 10.17 14.56 22.37
N PHE A 78 9.38 13.70 23.01
CA PHE A 78 9.75 12.32 23.26
C PHE A 78 8.52 11.44 23.07
N ASN A 79 8.57 10.53 22.09
CA ASN A 79 7.44 9.71 21.64
C ASN A 79 6.16 10.55 21.41
N ASP A 80 6.29 11.63 20.62
CA ASP A 80 5.22 12.60 20.29
C ASP A 80 4.63 13.41 21.46
N VAL A 81 5.14 13.22 22.68
CA VAL A 81 4.81 14.07 23.81
C VAL A 81 5.74 15.29 23.83
N CYS A 82 5.16 16.49 23.78
CA CYS A 82 5.94 17.71 24.00
C CYS A 82 6.47 17.73 25.45
N ILE A 83 7.78 17.80 25.57
CA ILE A 83 8.51 17.84 26.84
C ILE A 83 9.20 19.18 27.06
N GLY A 84 9.01 20.14 26.15
CA GLY A 84 9.68 21.42 26.21
C GLY A 84 9.46 22.22 24.94
N SER A 85 9.28 23.52 25.05
CA SER A 85 9.20 24.41 23.90
C SER A 85 9.54 25.84 24.27
N LYS A 86 9.90 26.64 23.27
CA LYS A 86 10.13 28.06 23.43
C LYS A 86 9.91 28.79 22.11
N GLN A 87 9.39 30.02 22.21
CA GLN A 87 9.36 30.94 21.08
C GLN A 87 10.79 31.36 20.72
N TRP A 88 11.11 31.38 19.44
CA TRP A 88 12.42 31.73 18.90
C TRP A 88 12.65 33.26 18.82
N ASN A 89 12.27 33.96 19.89
CA ASN A 89 12.42 35.40 19.98
C ASN A 89 13.74 35.74 20.67
N LEU A 90 14.74 36.20 19.90
CA LEU A 90 16.08 36.53 20.42
C LEU A 90 16.06 37.64 21.48
N ASP A 91 15.08 38.55 21.48
CA ASP A 91 14.92 39.59 22.50
C ASP A 91 14.47 39.00 23.86
N LEU A 92 13.82 37.83 23.84
CA LEU A 92 13.48 37.04 25.02
C LEU A 92 14.58 36.03 25.40
N CYS A 93 15.61 35.89 24.56
CA CYS A 93 16.77 35.05 24.78
C CYS A 93 17.96 35.88 25.28
N SER A 94 19.05 35.23 25.70
CA SER A 94 20.24 35.92 26.25
C SER A 94 21.11 36.55 25.14
N GLY A 95 20.52 37.39 24.29
CA GLY A 95 21.18 38.20 23.26
C GLY A 95 21.36 37.52 21.91
N ASP A 96 21.98 36.33 21.88
CA ASP A 96 22.40 35.70 20.61
C ASP A 96 22.09 34.19 20.50
N VAL A 97 21.63 33.53 21.56
CA VAL A 97 21.34 32.08 21.58
C VAL A 97 20.12 31.82 22.45
N CYS A 98 19.17 31.03 21.94
CA CYS A 98 18.02 30.55 22.71
C CYS A 98 18.27 29.15 23.27
N ASP A 99 17.90 28.95 24.52
CA ASP A 99 17.78 27.65 25.17
C ASP A 99 16.36 27.09 25.01
N ILE A 100 16.24 25.80 24.76
CA ILE A 100 14.99 25.05 24.86
C ILE A 100 15.03 24.28 26.17
N PRO A 101 14.14 24.57 27.14
CA PRO A 101 14.04 23.78 28.36
C PRO A 101 13.43 22.44 28.00
N ILE A 102 14.07 21.34 28.40
CA ILE A 102 13.57 19.98 28.17
C ILE A 102 13.32 19.30 29.51
N MET A 103 12.06 18.95 29.74
CA MET A 103 11.56 18.39 31.00
C MET A 103 11.67 16.87 31.01
N GLY A 104 12.16 16.33 32.12
CA GLY A 104 12.24 14.89 32.35
C GLY A 104 11.08 14.37 33.18
N ASN A 105 10.89 13.05 33.19
CA ASN A 105 9.92 12.41 34.08
C ASN A 105 10.38 12.49 35.54
N ASP A 106 9.65 13.24 36.36
CA ASP A 106 9.89 13.40 37.80
C ASP A 106 9.06 12.49 38.69
N GLY A 107 8.24 11.61 38.10
CA GLY A 107 7.38 10.66 38.79
C GLY A 107 6.01 11.21 39.15
N SER A 108 5.68 12.44 38.76
CA SER A 108 4.32 12.97 38.89
C SER A 108 3.41 12.47 37.75
N GLN A 109 2.09 12.55 37.94
CA GLN A 109 1.12 12.21 36.89
C GLN A 109 1.18 13.18 35.69
N LEU A 110 1.66 14.41 35.91
CA LEU A 110 1.75 15.44 34.88
C LEU A 110 2.95 15.24 33.92
N THR A 111 3.99 14.54 34.37
CA THR A 111 5.20 14.23 33.59
C THR A 111 5.22 12.77 33.11
N GLN A 112 4.07 12.09 33.15
CA GLN A 112 3.94 10.74 32.60
C GLN A 112 4.18 10.78 31.08
N GLY A 113 5.09 9.94 30.60
CA GLY A 113 5.53 9.95 29.20
C GLY A 113 6.71 10.88 28.91
N TYR A 114 7.20 11.64 29.90
CA TYR A 114 8.36 12.52 29.69
C TYR A 114 9.67 11.73 29.62
N ILE A 115 10.68 12.36 29.01
CA ILE A 115 11.96 11.72 28.73
C ILE A 115 12.69 11.29 30.03
N SER A 116 13.41 10.18 29.93
CA SER A 116 14.26 9.68 31.01
C SER A 116 15.74 9.91 30.68
N SER A 117 16.55 10.01 31.73
CA SER A 117 18.01 10.21 31.64
C SER A 117 18.68 9.21 30.70
N GLY A 118 19.45 9.69 29.72
CA GLY A 118 20.17 8.91 28.71
C GLY A 118 19.39 8.60 27.42
N LEU A 119 18.17 9.12 27.26
CA LEU A 119 17.39 9.03 26.02
C LEU A 119 17.50 10.32 25.20
N TYR A 120 17.07 10.28 23.94
CA TYR A 120 17.27 11.38 22.99
C TYR A 120 15.93 12.08 22.71
N PRO A 121 15.85 13.42 22.85
CA PRO A 121 14.71 14.18 22.40
C PRO A 121 14.71 14.30 20.86
N THR A 122 13.53 14.36 20.25
CA THR A 122 13.34 14.82 18.88
C THR A 122 12.88 16.27 18.89
N PHE A 123 12.95 16.96 17.75
CA PHE A 123 12.64 18.39 17.68
C PHE A 123 11.68 18.68 16.53
N LYS A 124 10.84 19.71 16.72
CA LYS A 124 10.01 20.29 15.67
C LYS A 124 10.12 21.80 15.70
N ILE A 125 9.91 22.41 14.54
CA ILE A 125 9.78 23.85 14.37
C ILE A 125 8.32 24.13 14.01
N TYR A 126 7.74 25.15 14.62
CA TYR A 126 6.42 25.65 14.25
C TYR A 126 6.58 27.03 13.63
N ASP A 127 6.24 27.15 12.35
CA ASP A 127 6.20 28.42 11.62
C ASP A 127 4.88 29.13 11.93
N TYR A 128 4.97 30.29 12.58
CA TYR A 128 3.80 31.04 13.00
C TYR A 128 3.04 31.66 11.83
N SER A 129 3.76 32.05 10.77
CA SER A 129 3.19 32.75 9.62
C SER A 129 2.38 31.83 8.72
N GLU A 130 2.79 30.56 8.59
CA GLU A 130 2.13 29.53 7.79
C GLU A 130 1.23 28.61 8.62
N ASN A 131 1.34 28.64 9.95
CA ASN A 131 0.61 27.76 10.87
C ASN A 131 0.89 26.27 10.58
N LEU A 132 2.17 25.94 10.34
CA LEU A 132 2.66 24.61 10.01
C LEU A 132 3.72 24.12 11.01
N TYR A 133 3.76 22.81 11.22
CA TYR A 133 4.76 22.12 12.03
C TYR A 133 5.69 21.34 11.12
N PHE A 134 6.99 21.50 11.33
CA PHE A 134 8.00 20.77 10.59
C PHE A 134 8.88 19.94 11.54
N ASP A 135 9.13 18.69 11.19
CA ASP A 135 10.10 17.88 11.90
C ASP A 135 11.51 18.40 11.63
N ALA A 136 12.28 18.59 12.69
CA ALA A 136 13.58 19.24 12.61
C ALA A 136 14.69 18.30 13.10
N ILE A 137 15.77 18.24 12.34
CA ILE A 137 16.91 17.35 12.57
C ILE A 137 18.05 18.16 13.18
N PRO A 138 18.53 17.81 14.40
CA PRO A 138 19.70 18.45 14.98
C PRO A 138 20.98 17.99 14.27
N SER A 139 22.00 18.84 14.23
CA SER A 139 23.31 18.49 13.67
C SER A 139 24.06 17.39 14.44
N SER A 140 23.62 17.11 15.67
CA SER A 140 24.17 16.08 16.55
C SER A 140 23.13 15.63 17.56
N ASP A 141 22.95 14.31 17.72
CA ASP A 141 22.03 13.74 18.70
C ASP A 141 22.66 13.68 20.09
N GLU A 142 22.12 14.47 21.01
CA GLU A 142 22.64 14.58 22.37
C GLU A 142 21.62 14.03 23.39
N PRO A 143 22.02 13.07 24.25
CA PRO A 143 21.11 12.46 25.21
C PRO A 143 20.76 13.42 26.35
N TRP A 144 19.52 13.34 26.80
CA TRP A 144 19.00 14.15 27.88
C TRP A 144 19.49 13.64 29.24
N TYR A 145 20.04 14.54 30.07
CA TYR A 145 20.37 14.27 31.47
C TYR A 145 19.79 15.37 32.37
N ASP A 146 19.30 15.00 33.54
CA ASP A 146 18.81 15.98 34.52
C ASP A 146 19.91 16.98 34.91
N LEU A 147 19.57 18.27 34.95
CA LEU A 147 20.45 19.41 35.22
C LEU A 147 21.63 19.57 34.23
N SER A 148 21.51 19.01 33.02
CA SER A 148 22.52 19.18 31.96
C SER A 148 22.31 20.42 31.10
N PHE A 149 23.40 20.84 30.46
CA PHE A 149 23.44 21.90 29.45
C PHE A 149 24.07 21.31 28.19
N VAL A 150 23.36 21.39 27.07
CA VAL A 150 23.75 20.79 25.79
C VAL A 150 23.82 21.89 24.73
N ILE A 151 24.85 21.87 23.89
CA ILE A 151 25.00 22.82 22.77
C ILE A 151 25.02 22.02 21.47
N ILE A 152 24.09 22.33 20.58
CA ILE A 152 23.95 21.75 19.25
C ILE A 152 24.18 22.88 18.23
N ASP A 153 24.93 22.60 17.16
CA ASP A 153 25.34 23.64 16.22
C ASP A 153 24.16 24.14 15.37
N SER A 154 23.38 23.23 14.79
CA SER A 154 22.19 23.63 14.03
C SER A 154 21.01 22.68 14.21
N LEU A 155 19.81 23.22 13.98
CA LEU A 155 18.55 22.50 13.87
C LEU A 155 17.90 22.89 12.55
N SER A 156 17.72 21.93 11.64
CA SER A 156 17.25 22.20 10.28
C SER A 156 16.02 21.38 9.94
N SER A 157 15.10 21.99 9.21
CA SER A 157 13.94 21.34 8.62
C SER A 157 13.88 21.59 7.10
N LEU A 158 13.19 20.70 6.38
CA LEU A 158 12.83 20.86 4.97
C LEU A 158 11.30 20.94 4.84
N SER A 159 10.79 21.92 4.10
CA SER A 159 9.39 21.93 3.66
C SER A 159 9.27 20.93 2.50
N LEU A 160 8.44 19.91 2.65
CA LEU A 160 8.24 18.87 1.63
C LEU A 160 6.83 19.02 1.04
N ASN A 161 6.74 19.44 -0.22
CA ASN A 161 5.47 19.48 -0.92
C ASN A 161 5.12 18.06 -1.41
N SER A 162 3.90 17.60 -1.12
CA SER A 162 3.41 16.30 -1.56
C SER A 162 2.39 16.47 -2.67
N GLY A 163 2.49 15.66 -3.73
CA GLY A 163 1.61 15.72 -4.90
C GLY A 163 2.05 14.70 -5.96
N CYS A 164 1.34 14.62 -7.08
CA CYS A 164 1.72 13.69 -8.15
C CYS A 164 3.02 14.11 -8.84
N THR A 165 4.05 13.27 -8.79
CA THR A 165 5.37 13.56 -9.37
C THR A 165 5.58 12.98 -10.77
N ASP A 166 4.62 12.23 -11.32
CA ASP A 166 4.73 11.65 -12.66
C ASP A 166 4.31 12.66 -13.74
N VAL A 167 5.25 13.03 -14.62
CA VAL A 167 5.05 13.97 -15.73
C VAL A 167 4.05 13.49 -16.79
N GLN A 168 3.70 12.20 -16.82
CA GLN A 168 2.71 11.63 -17.73
C GLN A 168 1.30 11.59 -17.13
N ALA A 169 1.15 11.86 -15.83
CA ALA A 169 -0.14 11.90 -15.17
C ALA A 169 -0.88 13.21 -15.47
N CYS A 170 -2.21 13.14 -15.49
CA CYS A 170 -3.06 14.28 -15.78
C CYS A 170 -3.09 15.33 -14.65
N ASN A 171 -2.73 14.96 -13.43
CA ASN A 171 -2.59 15.85 -12.26
C ASN A 171 -1.14 16.02 -11.80
N TYR A 172 -0.17 15.91 -12.71
CA TYR A 172 1.23 16.21 -12.40
C TYR A 172 1.38 17.57 -11.71
N ASP A 173 2.06 17.58 -10.56
CA ASP A 173 2.43 18.78 -9.81
C ASP A 173 3.94 19.02 -9.95
N GLU A 174 4.29 20.09 -10.65
CA GLU A 174 5.69 20.51 -10.85
C GLU A 174 6.39 20.96 -9.55
N ASN A 175 5.63 21.22 -8.48
CA ASN A 175 6.14 21.69 -7.19
C ASN A 175 6.18 20.58 -6.14
N ALA A 176 5.75 19.35 -6.46
CA ALA A 176 5.78 18.23 -5.54
C ALA A 176 7.19 17.63 -5.42
N ASP A 177 7.68 17.54 -4.18
CA ASP A 177 8.96 16.90 -3.82
C ASP A 177 8.78 15.41 -3.48
N LEU A 178 7.56 15.02 -3.07
CA LEU A 178 7.19 13.66 -2.71
C LEU A 178 5.92 13.23 -3.43
N ASN A 179 5.95 12.01 -3.96
CA ASN A 179 4.77 11.39 -4.54
C ASN A 179 3.79 10.99 -3.43
N ASP A 180 2.55 11.46 -3.52
CA ASP A 180 1.46 11.16 -2.59
C ASP A 180 0.51 10.06 -3.10
N GLU A 181 0.90 9.37 -4.18
CA GLU A 181 0.10 8.34 -4.87
C GLU A 181 -1.21 8.88 -5.49
N SER A 182 -1.35 10.21 -5.64
CA SER A 182 -2.53 10.82 -6.26
C SER A 182 -2.53 10.79 -7.79
N CYS A 183 -1.46 10.31 -8.44
CA CYS A 183 -1.33 10.34 -9.90
C CYS A 183 -2.46 9.59 -10.60
N TRP A 184 -3.19 10.27 -11.49
CA TRP A 184 -4.20 9.66 -12.35
C TRP A 184 -3.88 9.85 -13.84
N TYR A 185 -4.32 8.88 -14.63
CA TYR A 185 -4.08 8.80 -16.07
C TYR A 185 -5.41 8.71 -16.82
N PRO A 186 -5.48 9.18 -18.08
CA PRO A 186 -6.68 9.02 -18.88
C PRO A 186 -6.81 7.56 -19.31
N ASN A 187 -8.04 7.05 -19.43
CA ASN A 187 -8.25 5.71 -19.96
C ASN A 187 -7.93 5.64 -21.46
N GLU A 188 -7.73 4.42 -21.96
CA GLU A 188 -7.33 4.15 -23.35
C GLU A 188 -8.27 4.85 -24.35
N GLY A 189 -7.67 5.65 -25.24
CA GLY A 189 -8.38 6.44 -26.26
C GLY A 189 -8.86 7.83 -25.81
N CYS A 190 -8.74 8.19 -24.53
CA CYS A 190 -9.12 9.51 -23.99
C CYS A 190 -7.92 10.38 -23.61
N ASN A 191 -8.15 11.69 -23.49
CA ASN A 191 -7.14 12.65 -23.03
C ASN A 191 -7.47 13.16 -21.60
N CYS A 192 -6.56 13.95 -21.03
CA CYS A 192 -6.70 14.51 -19.68
C CYS A 192 -7.79 15.57 -19.51
N ASP A 193 -8.53 15.94 -20.57
CA ASP A 193 -9.68 16.83 -20.44
C ASP A 193 -10.90 16.13 -19.81
N PHE A 194 -10.86 14.78 -19.73
CA PHE A 194 -11.92 13.97 -19.17
C PHE A 194 -11.55 13.41 -17.79
N PRO A 195 -12.49 13.40 -16.82
CA PRO A 195 -12.27 12.79 -15.52
C PRO A 195 -11.91 11.30 -15.60
N GLN A 196 -11.26 10.80 -14.54
CA GLN A 196 -10.97 9.38 -14.39
C GLN A 196 -12.26 8.55 -14.51
N GLY A 197 -12.22 7.46 -15.29
CA GLY A 197 -13.36 6.57 -15.53
C GLY A 197 -14.09 6.79 -16.86
N TYR A 198 -13.80 7.87 -17.58
CA TYR A 198 -14.29 8.06 -18.96
C TYR A 198 -13.57 7.12 -19.90
N ILE A 199 -14.29 6.44 -20.78
CA ILE A 199 -13.72 5.54 -21.79
C ILE A 199 -14.02 6.07 -23.19
N LEU A 200 -13.14 5.82 -24.14
CA LEU A 200 -13.45 6.05 -25.55
C LEU A 200 -14.54 5.06 -25.94
N ASP A 201 -15.74 5.57 -26.19
CA ASP A 201 -16.84 4.71 -26.65
C ASP A 201 -16.67 4.36 -28.14
N ASP A 202 -17.49 3.42 -28.62
CA ASP A 202 -17.51 2.96 -30.02
C ASP A 202 -17.81 4.08 -31.03
N CYS A 203 -18.14 5.29 -30.55
CA CYS A 203 -18.39 6.47 -31.36
C CYS A 203 -17.21 7.44 -31.39
N GLY A 204 -16.08 7.07 -30.79
CA GLY A 204 -14.89 7.92 -30.72
C GLY A 204 -15.05 9.10 -29.76
N MET A 205 -16.01 9.05 -28.82
CA MET A 205 -16.18 10.07 -27.79
C MET A 205 -15.84 9.52 -26.40
N CYS A 206 -15.16 10.33 -25.61
CA CYS A 206 -14.91 10.01 -24.21
C CYS A 206 -16.19 10.20 -23.41
N SER A 207 -16.78 9.10 -22.94
CA SER A 207 -17.98 9.13 -22.12
C SER A 207 -17.91 8.09 -21.00
N LEU A 208 -18.75 8.29 -19.97
CA LEU A 208 -18.96 7.26 -18.97
C LEU A 208 -19.77 6.11 -19.59
N PRO A 209 -19.55 4.85 -19.16
CA PRO A 209 -20.42 3.75 -19.53
C PRO A 209 -21.88 4.09 -19.21
N ILE A 210 -22.79 3.83 -20.16
CA ILE A 210 -24.21 4.08 -19.96
C ILE A 210 -24.73 3.15 -18.86
N ASN A 211 -25.01 3.71 -17.68
CA ASN A 211 -25.66 3.00 -16.60
C ASN A 211 -27.11 3.47 -16.47
N LEU A 212 -28.06 2.61 -16.86
CA LEU A 212 -29.48 2.95 -16.80
C LEU A 212 -30.04 2.92 -15.37
N GLU A 213 -29.36 2.26 -14.42
CA GLU A 213 -29.83 2.15 -13.03
C GLU A 213 -29.73 3.47 -12.27
N THR A 214 -28.85 4.36 -12.71
CA THR A 214 -28.65 5.68 -12.09
C THR A 214 -29.59 6.75 -12.63
N PHE A 215 -30.38 6.45 -13.67
CA PHE A 215 -31.29 7.42 -14.25
C PHE A 215 -32.61 7.51 -13.48
N ASP A 216 -32.83 8.64 -12.80
CA ASP A 216 -34.12 8.97 -12.17
C ASP A 216 -34.78 10.18 -12.83
N TYR A 217 -35.91 9.96 -13.49
CA TYR A 217 -36.65 11.02 -14.17
C TYR A 217 -37.26 12.06 -13.21
N HIS A 218 -37.33 11.78 -11.90
CA HIS A 218 -37.83 12.75 -10.91
C HIS A 218 -36.88 13.90 -10.63
N GLU A 219 -35.63 13.82 -11.09
CA GLU A 219 -34.62 14.88 -10.93
C GLU A 219 -34.79 16.04 -11.94
N PHE A 220 -35.77 15.94 -12.85
CA PHE A 220 -35.98 16.88 -13.94
C PHE A 220 -37.35 17.60 -13.86
N GLU A 221 -37.35 18.91 -14.11
CA GLU A 221 -38.57 19.74 -14.05
C GLU A 221 -39.41 19.69 -15.33
N PHE A 222 -38.78 19.55 -16.50
CA PHE A 222 -39.41 19.65 -17.82
C PHE A 222 -39.30 18.36 -18.60
N ASN A 223 -40.24 18.14 -19.53
CA ASN A 223 -40.21 16.98 -20.41
C ASN A 223 -40.68 17.29 -21.84
N GLY A 224 -40.35 16.37 -22.74
CA GLY A 224 -40.81 16.32 -24.12
C GLY A 224 -40.94 14.88 -24.60
N SER A 225 -41.54 14.69 -25.77
CA SER A 225 -41.74 13.37 -26.36
C SER A 225 -41.24 13.31 -27.79
N ILE A 226 -40.65 12.18 -28.16
CA ILE A 226 -40.22 11.89 -29.52
C ILE A 226 -40.73 10.50 -29.91
N THR A 227 -41.40 10.40 -31.04
CA THR A 227 -41.68 9.11 -31.68
C THR A 227 -40.74 8.94 -32.85
N ALA A 228 -39.76 8.04 -32.71
CA ALA A 228 -38.73 7.81 -33.71
C ALA A 228 -38.80 6.42 -34.35
N GLN A 229 -38.14 6.26 -35.49
CA GLN A 229 -37.84 4.99 -36.14
C GLN A 229 -36.35 4.95 -36.52
N ILE A 230 -35.78 3.75 -36.57
CA ILE A 230 -34.40 3.51 -36.98
C ILE A 230 -34.40 2.86 -38.37
N LEU A 231 -33.66 3.47 -39.30
CA LEU A 231 -33.37 2.90 -40.61
C LEU A 231 -31.89 2.53 -40.68
N VAL A 232 -31.59 1.31 -41.08
CA VAL A 232 -30.24 0.86 -41.43
C VAL A 232 -30.20 0.70 -42.95
N ASN A 233 -29.31 1.43 -43.64
CA ASN A 233 -29.22 1.42 -45.10
C ASN A 233 -30.58 1.67 -45.79
N ASN A 234 -31.35 2.63 -45.26
CA ASN A 234 -32.72 2.97 -45.68
C ASN A 234 -33.78 1.86 -45.53
N GLN A 235 -33.46 0.77 -44.82
CA GLN A 235 -34.42 -0.28 -44.48
C GLN A 235 -34.77 -0.23 -43.00
N GLN A 236 -36.04 -0.44 -42.67
CA GLN A 236 -36.48 -0.46 -41.28
C GLN A 236 -35.94 -1.72 -40.61
N ASN A 237 -35.05 -1.53 -39.63
CA ASN A 237 -34.29 -2.63 -39.02
C ASN A 237 -34.40 -2.68 -37.48
N GLY A 238 -35.18 -1.78 -36.88
CA GLY A 238 -35.41 -1.82 -35.43
C GLY A 238 -36.16 -3.08 -34.97
N ASN A 239 -35.84 -3.54 -33.77
CA ASN A 239 -36.45 -4.64 -33.03
C ASN A 239 -37.10 -4.15 -31.72
N GLU A 240 -37.98 -4.95 -31.12
CA GLU A 240 -38.59 -4.65 -29.81
C GLU A 240 -37.57 -4.71 -28.65
N ASN A 241 -36.52 -5.52 -28.79
CA ASN A 241 -35.47 -5.62 -27.77
C ASN A 241 -34.41 -4.53 -27.88
N ASP A 242 -34.38 -3.78 -28.98
CA ASP A 242 -33.45 -2.67 -29.14
C ASP A 242 -33.87 -1.49 -28.27
N MET A 243 -32.94 -0.59 -27.99
CA MET A 243 -33.19 0.57 -27.14
C MET A 243 -32.69 1.85 -27.80
N LEU A 244 -33.42 2.94 -27.62
CA LEU A 244 -32.99 4.29 -27.96
C LEU A 244 -32.72 5.06 -26.67
N VAL A 245 -31.57 5.70 -26.57
CA VAL A 245 -31.13 6.51 -25.42
C VAL A 245 -30.91 7.94 -25.89
N SER A 246 -31.43 8.91 -25.15
CA SER A 246 -31.18 10.34 -25.35
C SER A 246 -30.20 10.86 -24.31
N LEU A 247 -29.24 11.69 -24.73
CA LEU A 247 -28.21 12.27 -23.87
C LEU A 247 -28.11 13.78 -24.10
N VAL A 248 -27.70 14.52 -23.07
CA VAL A 248 -27.13 15.86 -23.20
C VAL A 248 -25.72 15.78 -22.66
N GLU A 249 -24.75 16.08 -23.51
CA GLU A 249 -23.34 15.74 -23.27
C GLU A 249 -23.22 14.23 -23.00
N ASN A 250 -23.09 13.82 -21.73
CA ASN A 250 -23.00 12.42 -21.31
C ASN A 250 -24.06 12.01 -20.29
N GLU A 251 -24.99 12.90 -19.94
CA GLU A 251 -26.03 12.60 -18.95
C GLU A 251 -27.29 12.05 -19.65
N ILE A 252 -27.82 10.94 -19.14
CA ILE A 252 -29.02 10.31 -19.69
C ILE A 252 -30.21 11.26 -19.47
N ARG A 253 -30.96 11.53 -20.54
CA ARG A 253 -32.17 12.36 -20.54
C ARG A 253 -33.43 11.53 -20.75
N GLY A 254 -33.29 10.24 -21.03
CA GLY A 254 -34.38 9.33 -21.31
C GLY A 254 -33.90 8.12 -22.10
N TYR A 255 -34.64 7.03 -22.00
CA TYR A 255 -34.43 5.85 -22.84
C TYR A 255 -35.76 5.13 -23.07
N VAL A 256 -35.84 4.33 -24.13
CA VAL A 256 -37.01 3.50 -24.44
C VAL A 256 -36.63 2.27 -25.26
N TYR A 257 -37.32 1.15 -25.03
CA TYR A 257 -37.24 -0.02 -25.90
C TYR A 257 -38.16 0.12 -27.11
N GLY A 258 -37.83 -0.59 -28.19
CA GLY A 258 -38.64 -0.62 -29.40
C GLY A 258 -40.03 -1.20 -29.13
N SER A 259 -41.05 -0.68 -29.83
CA SER A 259 -42.42 -1.19 -29.74
C SER A 259 -43.10 -1.20 -31.10
N ILE A 260 -43.94 -2.20 -31.37
CA ILE A 260 -44.70 -2.27 -32.61
C ILE A 260 -45.84 -1.24 -32.59
N PHE A 261 -45.87 -0.35 -33.60
CA PHE A 261 -47.01 0.53 -33.82
C PHE A 261 -48.19 -0.27 -34.43
N PRO A 262 -49.34 -0.40 -33.74
CA PRO A 262 -50.38 -1.37 -34.12
C PRO A 262 -50.99 -1.20 -35.52
N LEU A 263 -50.96 0.01 -36.08
CA LEU A 263 -51.62 0.30 -37.36
C LEU A 263 -50.71 0.09 -38.58
N SER A 264 -49.40 0.32 -38.43
CA SER A 264 -48.43 0.12 -39.53
C SER A 264 -47.66 -1.19 -39.41
N GLY A 265 -47.60 -1.77 -38.21
CA GLY A 265 -46.76 -2.93 -37.89
C GLY A 265 -45.27 -2.62 -37.80
N LEU A 266 -44.87 -1.34 -37.90
CA LEU A 266 -43.48 -0.92 -37.86
C LEU A 266 -43.02 -0.75 -36.40
N ILE A 267 -41.73 -0.98 -36.16
CA ILE A 267 -41.10 -0.71 -34.85
C ILE A 267 -40.83 0.77 -34.71
N GLN A 268 -41.25 1.32 -33.57
CA GLN A 268 -41.07 2.72 -33.21
C GLN A 268 -40.56 2.84 -31.77
N PHE A 269 -39.86 3.94 -31.51
CA PHE A 269 -39.26 4.28 -30.23
C PHE A 269 -39.94 5.56 -29.70
N PRO A 270 -41.03 5.42 -28.91
CA PRO A 270 -41.71 6.55 -28.28
C PRO A 270 -40.97 6.95 -27.00
N ILE A 271 -39.91 7.73 -27.12
CA ILE A 271 -39.06 8.14 -26.01
C ILE A 271 -39.61 9.40 -25.31
N MET A 272 -39.62 9.38 -23.98
CA MET A 272 -39.78 10.58 -23.15
C MET A 272 -38.40 11.14 -22.81
N ILE A 273 -38.25 12.45 -22.93
CA ILE A 273 -37.00 13.17 -22.68
C ILE A 273 -37.24 14.18 -21.58
N TYR A 274 -36.30 14.28 -20.64
CA TYR A 274 -36.39 15.10 -19.44
C TYR A 274 -35.27 16.13 -19.41
N SER A 275 -35.51 17.31 -18.82
CA SER A 275 -34.52 18.40 -18.72
C SER A 275 -34.84 19.34 -17.55
N ASN A 276 -33.83 20.06 -17.04
CA ASN A 276 -33.98 21.16 -16.09
C ASN A 276 -33.94 22.55 -16.77
N GLN A 277 -33.80 22.59 -18.09
CA GLN A 277 -33.89 23.81 -18.89
C GLN A 277 -35.22 23.87 -19.65
N THR A 278 -35.72 25.07 -19.87
CA THR A 278 -36.99 25.25 -20.62
C THR A 278 -36.79 25.16 -22.14
N SER A 279 -35.56 25.40 -22.63
CA SER A 279 -35.15 25.31 -24.04
C SER A 279 -33.62 25.36 -24.18
N GLU A 280 -33.10 25.20 -25.40
CA GLU A 280 -31.69 25.42 -25.80
C GLU A 280 -30.66 24.36 -25.40
N GLU A 281 -31.09 23.23 -24.84
CA GLU A 281 -30.25 22.03 -24.73
C GLU A 281 -30.23 21.25 -26.05
N ILE A 282 -29.05 20.80 -26.48
CA ILE A 282 -28.89 19.94 -27.65
C ILE A 282 -28.89 18.49 -27.18
N ILE A 283 -29.88 17.72 -27.63
CA ILE A 283 -30.01 16.30 -27.32
C ILE A 283 -29.34 15.48 -28.42
N SER A 284 -28.42 14.62 -28.02
CA SER A 284 -27.83 13.56 -28.85
C SER A 284 -28.51 12.22 -28.55
N PHE A 285 -28.33 11.24 -29.45
CA PHE A 285 -28.96 9.94 -29.32
C PHE A 285 -27.97 8.80 -29.57
N LYS A 286 -28.15 7.72 -28.82
CA LYS A 286 -27.48 6.43 -29.03
C LYS A 286 -28.54 5.34 -29.18
N TYR A 287 -28.34 4.44 -30.13
CA TYR A 287 -29.21 3.29 -30.38
C TYR A 287 -28.50 2.01 -29.97
N TYR A 288 -29.06 1.25 -29.04
CA TYR A 288 -28.55 -0.05 -28.65
C TYR A 288 -29.25 -1.15 -29.45
N HIS A 289 -28.46 -1.96 -30.15
CA HIS A 289 -28.93 -3.13 -30.87
C HIS A 289 -28.72 -4.39 -30.03
N ALA A 290 -29.82 -5.01 -29.62
CA ALA A 290 -29.76 -6.12 -28.66
C ALA A 290 -29.10 -7.38 -29.23
N ALA A 291 -29.20 -7.62 -30.55
CA ALA A 291 -28.65 -8.82 -31.15
C ALA A 291 -27.11 -8.82 -31.25
N SER A 292 -26.49 -7.63 -31.36
CA SER A 292 -25.02 -7.50 -31.32
C SER A 292 -24.49 -7.04 -29.97
N ASN A 293 -25.36 -6.66 -29.03
CA ASN A 293 -24.99 -6.09 -27.74
C ASN A 293 -24.11 -4.83 -27.86
N GLN A 294 -24.48 -3.91 -28.75
CA GLN A 294 -23.68 -2.73 -29.06
C GLN A 294 -24.53 -1.46 -29.16
N PHE A 295 -23.91 -0.32 -28.88
CA PHE A 295 -24.47 1.01 -29.12
C PHE A 295 -23.99 1.59 -30.45
N PHE A 296 -24.89 2.27 -31.15
CA PHE A 296 -24.65 3.03 -32.37
C PHE A 296 -24.93 4.49 -32.09
N CYS A 297 -23.99 5.36 -32.44
CA CYS A 297 -24.25 6.79 -32.40
C CYS A 297 -25.10 7.23 -33.57
N LEU A 298 -26.01 8.15 -33.29
CA LEU A 298 -26.91 8.71 -34.27
C LEU A 298 -26.48 10.16 -34.51
N ASP A 299 -26.25 10.51 -35.78
CA ASP A 299 -25.78 11.85 -36.17
C ASP A 299 -26.82 12.94 -35.93
N GLU A 300 -28.10 12.57 -35.95
CA GLU A 300 -29.18 13.52 -35.78
C GLU A 300 -29.30 13.99 -34.33
N THR A 301 -29.30 15.31 -34.13
CA THR A 301 -29.52 15.97 -32.83
C THR A 301 -30.82 16.76 -32.83
N ILE A 302 -31.37 16.99 -31.63
CA ILE A 302 -32.63 17.71 -31.46
C ILE A 302 -32.49 18.75 -30.35
N ASN A 303 -32.87 19.99 -30.63
CA ASN A 303 -32.94 21.04 -29.62
C ASN A 303 -34.16 20.82 -28.71
N PHE A 304 -33.93 20.67 -27.41
CA PHE A 304 -34.98 20.53 -26.42
C PHE A 304 -35.84 21.80 -26.33
N SER A 305 -37.14 21.60 -26.15
CA SER A 305 -38.06 22.63 -25.65
C SER A 305 -39.14 21.98 -24.79
N ASN A 306 -39.54 22.66 -23.71
CA ASN A 306 -40.55 22.14 -22.79
C ASN A 306 -41.87 21.83 -23.54
N ASN A 307 -42.42 20.63 -23.30
CA ASN A 307 -43.59 20.05 -23.97
C ASN A 307 -43.43 19.83 -25.47
N MET A 308 -42.19 19.70 -25.99
CA MET A 308 -42.00 19.37 -27.39
C MET A 308 -42.58 18.00 -27.75
N MET A 309 -43.10 17.89 -28.97
CA MET A 309 -43.57 16.65 -29.56
C MET A 309 -42.94 16.52 -30.95
N VAL A 310 -42.01 15.58 -31.11
CA VAL A 310 -41.31 15.32 -32.37
C VAL A 310 -41.77 13.99 -32.94
N GLY A 311 -42.28 14.00 -34.18
CA GLY A 311 -42.83 12.82 -34.83
C GLY A 311 -44.16 12.33 -34.23
N ASN A 312 -44.74 11.30 -34.84
CA ASN A 312 -45.91 10.59 -34.34
C ASN A 312 -45.98 9.19 -34.95
N GLY A 313 -46.95 8.37 -34.53
CA GLY A 313 -47.07 6.99 -35.00
C GLY A 313 -47.23 6.81 -36.52
N PHE A 314 -47.71 7.82 -37.25
CA PHE A 314 -47.81 7.77 -38.72
C PHE A 314 -46.63 8.42 -39.44
N ASN A 315 -45.97 9.40 -38.81
CA ASN A 315 -44.82 10.12 -39.34
C ASN A 315 -43.75 10.22 -38.24
N PRO A 316 -43.03 9.13 -37.95
CA PRO A 316 -41.99 9.14 -36.93
C PRO A 316 -40.78 9.95 -37.39
N PHE A 317 -40.04 10.51 -36.43
CA PHE A 317 -38.71 11.04 -36.69
C PHE A 317 -37.79 9.89 -37.13
N THR A 318 -36.92 10.12 -38.10
CA THR A 318 -36.09 9.05 -38.68
C THR A 318 -34.64 9.29 -38.34
N PHE A 319 -34.02 8.31 -37.68
CA PHE A 319 -32.58 8.21 -37.55
C PHE A 319 -32.04 7.24 -38.60
N ASN A 320 -30.96 7.61 -39.30
CA ASN A 320 -30.37 6.78 -40.34
C ASN A 320 -28.96 6.30 -39.95
N ILE A 321 -28.78 4.99 -39.92
CA ILE A 321 -27.48 4.34 -39.80
C ILE A 321 -27.05 3.92 -41.20
N ASN A 322 -26.01 4.56 -41.74
CA ASN A 322 -25.55 4.36 -43.12
C ASN A 322 -24.34 3.41 -43.25
N GLU A 323 -24.05 2.62 -42.21
CA GLU A 323 -22.92 1.71 -42.18
C GLU A 323 -23.38 0.25 -42.39
N GLU A 324 -22.69 -0.50 -43.25
CA GLU A 324 -22.88 -1.95 -43.37
C GLU A 324 -22.28 -2.64 -42.14
N PHE A 325 -23.07 -3.38 -41.37
CA PHE A 325 -22.55 -4.11 -40.21
C PHE A 325 -21.69 -5.30 -40.63
N ILE A 326 -20.38 -5.17 -40.50
CA ILE A 326 -19.42 -6.25 -40.64
C ILE A 326 -18.88 -6.57 -39.24
N LEU A 327 -19.40 -7.65 -38.66
CA LEU A 327 -18.99 -8.12 -37.34
C LEU A 327 -17.65 -8.85 -37.41
N GLY A 328 -16.76 -8.58 -36.45
CA GLY A 328 -15.49 -9.28 -36.27
C GLY A 328 -14.56 -8.49 -35.36
N CYS A 329 -13.41 -9.04 -34.98
CA CYS A 329 -12.47 -8.32 -34.14
C CYS A 329 -11.96 -7.04 -34.83
N THR A 330 -12.11 -5.89 -34.18
CA THR A 330 -11.68 -4.57 -34.69
C THR A 330 -10.32 -4.12 -34.15
N ASN A 331 -9.77 -4.81 -33.14
CA ASN A 331 -8.47 -4.48 -32.57
C ASN A 331 -7.34 -4.95 -33.50
N GLU A 332 -6.52 -4.02 -34.00
CA GLU A 332 -5.39 -4.30 -34.90
C GLU A 332 -4.29 -5.17 -34.27
N ASN A 333 -4.23 -5.22 -32.93
CA ASN A 333 -3.27 -6.03 -32.17
C ASN A 333 -3.77 -7.46 -31.92
N ALA A 334 -5.00 -7.78 -32.28
CA ALA A 334 -5.56 -9.12 -32.10
C ALA A 334 -5.21 -10.05 -33.27
N CYS A 335 -5.03 -11.32 -32.97
CA CYS A 335 -4.66 -12.40 -33.89
C CYS A 335 -5.73 -12.72 -34.93
N ASN A 336 -6.98 -12.41 -34.65
CA ASN A 336 -8.10 -12.56 -35.58
C ASN A 336 -8.68 -11.21 -36.01
N PHE A 337 -7.86 -10.14 -36.01
CA PHE A 337 -8.24 -8.84 -36.52
C PHE A 337 -8.84 -8.95 -37.93
N ASN A 338 -10.02 -8.34 -38.11
CA ASN A 338 -10.70 -8.26 -39.38
C ASN A 338 -10.72 -6.81 -39.85
N SER A 339 -9.87 -6.49 -40.84
CA SER A 339 -9.79 -5.14 -41.44
C SER A 339 -11.08 -4.63 -42.10
N LEU A 340 -12.04 -5.52 -42.38
CA LEU A 340 -13.36 -5.16 -42.89
C LEU A 340 -14.39 -5.02 -41.77
N ALA A 341 -14.10 -5.51 -40.57
CA ALA A 341 -15.00 -5.36 -39.44
C ALA A 341 -15.03 -3.90 -39.00
N ASN A 342 -16.23 -3.34 -38.96
CA ASN A 342 -16.50 -2.03 -38.36
C ASN A 342 -17.15 -2.16 -36.98
N PHE A 343 -17.38 -3.39 -36.49
CA PHE A 343 -17.99 -3.65 -35.19
C PHE A 343 -17.38 -4.87 -34.49
N ASP A 344 -16.87 -4.65 -33.27
CA ASP A 344 -16.31 -5.72 -32.45
C ASP A 344 -17.40 -6.58 -31.80
N ASN A 345 -17.48 -7.83 -32.19
CA ASN A 345 -18.40 -8.79 -31.59
C ASN A 345 -17.82 -9.51 -30.35
N GLY A 346 -16.76 -8.98 -29.76
CA GLY A 346 -16.05 -9.57 -28.63
C GLY A 346 -15.28 -10.84 -28.99
N SER A 347 -14.99 -11.04 -30.28
CA SER A 347 -14.27 -12.24 -30.75
C SER A 347 -12.76 -12.08 -30.73
N CYS A 348 -12.21 -10.92 -30.36
CA CYS A 348 -10.76 -10.67 -30.39
C CYS A 348 -9.96 -11.71 -29.58
N LEU A 349 -9.04 -12.38 -30.26
CA LEU A 349 -8.08 -13.31 -29.70
C LEU A 349 -6.72 -12.64 -29.67
N TYR A 350 -6.06 -12.63 -28.52
CA TYR A 350 -4.73 -12.06 -28.35
C TYR A 350 -3.69 -13.17 -28.18
N ALA A 351 -2.47 -12.89 -28.61
CA ALA A 351 -1.35 -13.79 -28.39
C ALA A 351 -1.06 -13.91 -26.88
N GLN A 352 -0.57 -15.08 -26.46
CA GLN A 352 -0.11 -15.27 -25.07
C GLN A 352 1.15 -14.45 -24.83
N GLN A 353 1.41 -14.08 -23.57
CA GLN A 353 2.61 -13.34 -23.20
C GLN A 353 3.85 -14.08 -23.71
N PHE A 354 4.77 -13.35 -24.37
CA PHE A 354 5.98 -13.85 -25.04
C PHE A 354 5.79 -14.59 -26.38
N TYR A 355 4.55 -14.92 -26.76
CA TYR A 355 4.24 -15.58 -28.04
C TYR A 355 3.63 -14.59 -29.05
N ASN A 356 3.69 -14.96 -30.33
CA ASN A 356 2.96 -14.30 -31.40
C ASN A 356 1.62 -15.02 -31.69
N CYS A 357 0.87 -14.50 -32.66
CA CYS A 357 -0.46 -14.99 -32.99
C CYS A 357 -0.53 -16.39 -33.63
N ASP A 358 0.60 -16.89 -34.12
CA ASP A 358 0.73 -18.26 -34.61
C ASP A 358 1.17 -19.23 -33.49
N GLY A 359 1.30 -18.73 -32.25
CA GLY A 359 1.79 -19.50 -31.10
C GLY A 359 3.30 -19.74 -31.14
N LEU A 360 4.04 -18.98 -31.94
CA LEU A 360 5.49 -19.05 -31.98
C LEU A 360 6.08 -18.04 -31.00
N CYS A 361 7.16 -18.43 -30.35
CA CYS A 361 7.84 -17.54 -29.45
C CYS A 361 8.43 -16.31 -30.17
N LEU A 362 8.41 -15.14 -29.52
CA LEU A 362 9.03 -13.90 -30.00
C LEU A 362 10.54 -13.87 -29.84
N ASN A 363 11.06 -14.41 -28.73
CA ASN A 363 12.49 -14.53 -28.42
C ASN A 363 12.79 -15.98 -28.02
N ASP A 364 13.39 -16.71 -28.94
CA ASP A 364 13.71 -18.13 -28.80
C ASP A 364 15.12 -18.32 -29.37
N PHE A 365 16.11 -18.23 -28.49
CA PHE A 365 17.52 -18.16 -28.85
C PHE A 365 18.06 -19.50 -29.34
N ASP A 366 17.55 -20.61 -28.80
CA ASP A 366 17.98 -21.98 -29.10
C ASP A 366 17.01 -22.79 -29.96
N ILE A 367 15.83 -22.23 -30.26
CA ILE A 367 14.85 -22.71 -31.23
C ILE A 367 14.17 -24.01 -30.74
N ASP A 368 13.93 -24.11 -29.43
CA ASP A 368 13.24 -25.25 -28.83
C ASP A 368 11.70 -25.05 -28.77
N GLY A 369 11.23 -23.83 -29.05
CA GLY A 369 9.82 -23.45 -29.07
C GLY A 369 9.29 -22.90 -27.75
N ILE A 370 10.14 -22.80 -26.72
CA ILE A 370 9.90 -22.09 -25.47
C ILE A 370 10.53 -20.70 -25.61
N CYS A 371 9.93 -19.70 -24.95
CA CYS A 371 10.50 -18.36 -24.96
C CYS A 371 11.62 -18.21 -23.97
N ASP A 372 12.70 -17.53 -24.35
CA ASP A 372 13.86 -17.19 -23.50
C ASP A 372 13.44 -16.59 -22.14
N GLU A 373 12.34 -15.83 -22.09
CA GLU A 373 11.82 -15.24 -20.85
C GLU A 373 11.10 -16.26 -19.93
N LEU A 374 10.68 -17.38 -20.49
CA LEU A 374 10.02 -18.50 -19.83
C LEU A 374 10.93 -19.74 -19.74
N ASP A 375 12.05 -19.72 -20.45
CA ASP A 375 13.00 -20.79 -20.55
C ASP A 375 14.05 -20.65 -19.45
N LEU A 376 14.27 -21.76 -18.73
CA LEU A 376 15.27 -21.86 -17.68
C LEU A 376 16.64 -22.27 -18.27
N CYS A 377 16.64 -22.69 -19.55
CA CYS A 377 17.72 -23.32 -20.27
C CYS A 377 18.09 -22.56 -21.56
N ASN A 378 18.29 -21.24 -21.49
CA ASN A 378 18.60 -20.43 -22.69
C ASN A 378 19.99 -20.72 -23.30
N GLY A 379 20.12 -21.68 -24.22
CA GLY A 379 21.40 -22.01 -24.85
C GLY A 379 21.38 -23.09 -25.94
N LEU A 380 22.42 -23.08 -26.79
CA LEU A 380 22.50 -23.93 -27.97
C LEU A 380 22.73 -25.45 -27.70
N ASN A 381 22.86 -25.88 -26.43
CA ASN A 381 23.17 -27.28 -26.05
C ASN A 381 22.76 -27.54 -24.59
N ASN A 382 21.46 -27.50 -24.29
CA ASN A 382 21.02 -27.72 -22.91
C ASN A 382 19.57 -28.20 -22.82
N ILE A 383 19.35 -29.44 -23.25
CA ILE A 383 18.03 -30.08 -23.19
C ILE A 383 17.85 -30.71 -21.80
N ASP A 384 16.88 -30.20 -21.04
CA ASP A 384 16.34 -30.84 -19.82
C ASP A 384 15.47 -32.04 -20.21
N ASP A 385 16.10 -33.08 -20.75
CA ASP A 385 15.43 -34.26 -21.32
C ASP A 385 14.62 -35.04 -20.26
N ASP A 386 14.91 -34.83 -18.96
CA ASP A 386 14.23 -35.47 -17.83
C ASP A 386 13.35 -34.53 -16.99
N GLY A 387 13.35 -33.22 -17.24
CA GLY A 387 12.39 -32.25 -16.71
C GLY A 387 12.66 -31.82 -15.27
N ASP A 388 13.91 -31.82 -14.82
CA ASP A 388 14.31 -31.54 -13.44
C ASP A 388 14.67 -30.06 -13.18
N GLY A 389 14.70 -29.24 -14.23
CA GLY A 389 15.00 -27.81 -14.18
C GLY A 389 16.49 -27.47 -14.11
N ILE A 390 17.39 -28.41 -14.42
CA ILE A 390 18.85 -28.20 -14.47
C ILE A 390 19.39 -28.49 -15.88
N CYS A 391 19.99 -27.46 -16.47
CA CYS A 391 20.42 -27.48 -17.86
C CYS A 391 21.95 -27.78 -17.97
N ASN A 392 22.38 -29.05 -18.00
CA ASN A 392 23.82 -29.41 -18.05
C ASN A 392 24.20 -30.72 -18.79
N ASP A 393 23.79 -30.92 -20.04
CA ASP A 393 24.32 -31.99 -20.89
C ASP A 393 25.72 -31.64 -21.46
N ILE A 394 26.77 -31.87 -20.64
CA ILE A 394 28.10 -32.44 -20.94
C ILE A 394 28.91 -32.45 -19.63
N ASP A 395 29.05 -33.62 -19.01
CA ASP A 395 29.88 -33.78 -17.80
C ASP A 395 31.37 -34.00 -18.14
N VAL A 396 32.22 -33.07 -17.71
CA VAL A 396 33.66 -33.29 -17.53
C VAL A 396 33.90 -33.50 -16.04
N CYS A 397 34.02 -34.76 -15.62
CA CYS A 397 34.09 -35.17 -14.21
C CYS A 397 35.33 -34.61 -13.47
N ILE A 398 35.15 -34.15 -12.22
CA ILE A 398 36.22 -33.68 -11.33
C ILE A 398 36.14 -34.43 -9.98
N GLY A 399 36.96 -35.47 -9.79
CA GLY A 399 37.02 -36.30 -8.56
C GLY A 399 38.12 -37.37 -8.60
N PHE A 400 38.38 -38.08 -7.48
CA PHE A 400 39.58 -38.95 -7.30
C PHE A 400 39.44 -40.42 -7.76
N ASP A 401 38.32 -40.80 -8.39
CA ASP A 401 38.20 -42.04 -9.17
C ASP A 401 37.31 -41.75 -10.40
N ASN A 402 37.80 -42.08 -11.59
CA ASN A 402 37.30 -41.56 -12.88
C ASN A 402 37.16 -42.67 -13.93
N ILE A 403 36.39 -43.72 -13.65
CA ILE A 403 36.01 -44.71 -14.67
C ILE A 403 34.53 -45.09 -14.50
N ASP A 404 33.77 -44.95 -15.60
CA ASP A 404 32.42 -45.49 -15.80
C ASP A 404 32.56 -46.96 -16.23
N ASP A 405 32.57 -47.88 -15.24
CA ASP A 405 32.93 -49.29 -15.42
C ASP A 405 31.76 -50.15 -15.97
N ASP A 406 30.51 -49.70 -15.89
CA ASP A 406 29.33 -50.36 -16.48
C ASP A 406 28.77 -49.64 -17.72
N ASN A 407 29.37 -48.51 -18.07
CA ASN A 407 29.21 -47.79 -19.33
C ASN A 407 27.79 -47.24 -19.50
N ASP A 408 27.17 -46.87 -18.37
CA ASP A 408 25.80 -46.34 -18.27
C ASP A 408 25.73 -44.81 -18.37
N GLY A 409 26.90 -44.15 -18.41
CA GLY A 409 27.02 -42.71 -18.55
C GLY A 409 27.07 -41.94 -17.22
N ILE A 410 27.07 -42.62 -16.06
CA ILE A 410 27.12 -42.01 -14.73
C ILE A 410 28.43 -42.41 -14.03
N CYS A 411 29.18 -41.42 -13.55
CA CYS A 411 30.37 -41.66 -12.71
C CYS A 411 30.02 -41.50 -11.23
N ASN A 412 29.79 -42.59 -10.49
CA ASN A 412 29.66 -42.59 -9.02
C ASN A 412 30.22 -43.88 -8.36
N ASP A 413 30.39 -43.85 -7.03
CA ASP A 413 31.30 -44.71 -6.23
C ASP A 413 30.61 -45.77 -5.33
N TYR A 414 29.46 -46.33 -5.70
CA TYR A 414 28.77 -47.32 -4.86
C TYR A 414 28.15 -48.51 -5.62
N ASP A 415 28.83 -49.66 -5.59
CA ASP A 415 28.22 -50.99 -5.79
C ASP A 415 27.52 -51.45 -4.49
N VAL A 416 26.34 -52.13 -4.56
CA VAL A 416 26.10 -53.57 -4.20
C VAL A 416 24.61 -53.94 -4.42
N CYS A 417 24.31 -54.84 -5.38
CA CYS A 417 23.35 -55.99 -5.37
C CYS A 417 22.87 -56.35 -6.80
N PHE A 418 23.32 -57.48 -7.38
CA PHE A 418 22.94 -57.91 -8.74
C PHE A 418 22.39 -59.36 -8.80
N GLY A 419 21.12 -59.50 -9.22
CA GLY A 419 20.42 -60.76 -9.55
C GLY A 419 18.88 -60.62 -9.53
N PHE A 420 18.16 -61.41 -10.34
CA PHE A 420 16.74 -61.20 -10.72
C PHE A 420 15.65 -61.31 -9.63
N ASP A 421 15.96 -61.42 -8.32
CA ASP A 421 14.95 -61.35 -7.25
C ASP A 421 15.56 -60.83 -5.92
N ASN A 422 14.95 -59.76 -5.35
CA ASN A 422 14.82 -59.36 -3.93
C ASN A 422 15.59 -58.12 -3.38
N ILE A 423 14.83 -57.32 -2.62
CA ILE A 423 14.93 -55.89 -2.28
C ILE A 423 15.53 -55.67 -0.87
N ASP A 424 16.22 -54.52 -0.65
CA ASP A 424 16.74 -53.99 0.65
C ASP A 424 16.15 -52.57 0.92
N LEU A 425 14.90 -52.58 1.35
CA LEU A 425 14.04 -51.53 1.84
C LEU A 425 14.48 -50.97 3.23
N ASP A 426 15.63 -51.35 3.85
CA ASP A 426 16.20 -50.72 5.05
C ASP A 426 17.67 -50.19 5.05
N GLN A 427 18.38 -50.33 3.91
CA GLN A 427 19.81 -50.04 3.70
C GLN A 427 20.70 -50.38 4.90
N ASN A 428 20.39 -51.47 5.60
CA ASN A 428 21.33 -52.09 6.53
C ASN A 428 22.33 -53.03 5.80
N GLY A 429 22.12 -53.33 4.51
CA GLY A 429 22.99 -54.13 3.65
C GLY A 429 22.65 -55.62 3.60
N ILE A 430 21.38 -56.00 3.80
CA ILE A 430 20.85 -57.38 3.76
C ILE A 430 19.42 -57.38 3.16
N CYS A 431 19.22 -57.96 1.96
CA CYS A 431 17.91 -58.02 1.30
C CYS A 431 16.93 -59.07 1.88
N ASN A 432 15.74 -58.67 2.37
CA ASN A 432 14.58 -59.56 2.61
C ASN A 432 13.21 -58.81 2.67
N ASP A 433 12.09 -59.56 2.72
CA ASP A 433 10.71 -59.05 2.54
C ASP A 433 10.12 -58.21 3.71
N GLU A 434 10.90 -57.77 4.70
CA GLU A 434 10.39 -57.23 5.99
C GLU A 434 10.79 -55.78 6.30
N GLU A 435 11.16 -55.02 5.30
CA GLU A 435 11.65 -53.67 5.50
C GLU A 435 10.55 -52.64 5.21
N VAL A 436 10.41 -51.67 6.10
CA VAL A 436 9.28 -50.73 6.12
C VAL A 436 9.85 -49.33 5.91
N PHE A 437 9.67 -48.78 4.71
CA PHE A 437 9.99 -47.38 4.44
C PHE A 437 9.02 -46.46 5.21
N GLY A 438 9.56 -45.48 5.91
CA GLY A 438 8.79 -44.43 6.56
C GLY A 438 9.69 -43.45 7.29
N CYS A 439 9.15 -42.31 7.71
CA CYS A 439 9.96 -41.38 8.45
C CYS A 439 10.35 -41.97 9.83
N THR A 440 11.64 -42.00 10.14
CA THR A 440 12.17 -42.55 11.41
C THR A 440 12.34 -41.49 12.50
N ASP A 441 12.12 -40.21 12.17
CA ASP A 441 12.20 -39.09 13.11
C ASP A 441 10.91 -39.00 13.95
N ILE A 442 11.04 -39.18 15.27
CA ILE A 442 9.92 -39.18 16.22
C ILE A 442 9.14 -37.86 16.26
N TYR A 443 9.69 -36.78 15.70
CA TYR A 443 9.08 -35.46 15.67
C TYR A 443 8.41 -35.12 14.32
N ALA A 444 8.51 -36.00 13.33
CA ALA A 444 7.86 -35.80 12.03
C ALA A 444 6.39 -36.24 12.03
N CYS A 445 5.62 -35.64 11.14
CA CYS A 445 4.18 -35.87 11.04
C CYS A 445 3.77 -37.19 10.38
N ASN A 446 4.67 -37.76 9.60
CA ASN A 446 4.57 -39.11 9.07
C ASN A 446 5.54 -40.09 9.77
N PHE A 447 5.91 -39.83 11.04
CA PHE A 447 6.71 -40.76 11.82
C PHE A 447 6.06 -42.15 11.84
N ASN A 448 6.82 -43.15 11.40
CA ASN A 448 6.40 -44.53 11.42
C ASN A 448 7.27 -45.31 12.43
N PRO A 449 6.72 -45.75 13.57
CA PRO A 449 7.48 -46.47 14.60
C PRO A 449 7.94 -47.87 14.15
N ASP A 450 7.35 -48.40 13.08
CA ASP A 450 7.72 -49.69 12.50
C ASP A 450 8.69 -49.51 11.31
N ALA A 451 9.04 -48.27 10.94
CA ALA A 451 9.96 -48.01 9.85
C ALA A 451 11.38 -48.41 10.22
N THR A 452 11.97 -49.26 9.38
CA THR A 452 13.37 -49.71 9.51
C THR A 452 14.30 -48.84 8.67
N GLN A 453 13.77 -48.06 7.72
CA GLN A 453 14.51 -47.10 6.90
C GLN A 453 13.89 -45.73 6.82
N ASN A 454 14.74 -44.71 6.90
CA ASN A 454 14.31 -43.32 6.81
C ASN A 454 13.96 -42.92 5.37
N SER A 455 12.69 -42.58 5.14
CA SER A 455 12.21 -41.91 3.91
C SER A 455 11.97 -40.40 4.13
N GLU A 456 11.38 -39.69 3.17
CA GLU A 456 11.01 -38.28 3.34
C GLU A 456 10.14 -38.08 4.59
N CYS A 457 10.65 -37.26 5.51
CA CYS A 457 9.96 -36.81 6.72
C CYS A 457 9.35 -35.45 6.45
N TYR A 458 8.04 -35.31 6.58
CA TYR A 458 7.42 -34.00 6.52
C TYR A 458 6.95 -33.56 7.90
N TYR A 459 7.12 -32.27 8.14
CA TYR A 459 6.88 -31.62 9.43
C TYR A 459 5.73 -30.61 9.30
N ILE A 460 4.83 -30.83 8.34
CA ILE A 460 3.65 -29.97 8.13
C ILE A 460 2.68 -30.24 9.27
N ILE A 461 2.90 -29.45 10.31
CA ILE A 461 2.04 -29.32 11.45
C ILE A 461 1.07 -28.20 11.09
N ASP A 462 -0.21 -28.47 11.24
CA ASP A 462 -1.24 -27.45 11.09
C ASP A 462 -1.04 -26.35 12.16
N CYS A 463 -1.73 -25.22 12.04
CA CYS A 463 -1.53 -24.13 13.00
C CYS A 463 -1.89 -24.51 14.46
N ALA A 464 -2.53 -25.66 14.71
CA ALA A 464 -2.94 -26.17 16.01
C ALA A 464 -1.92 -27.14 16.62
N GLY A 465 -0.77 -27.33 15.96
CA GLY A 465 0.23 -28.27 16.45
C GLY A 465 -0.06 -29.71 16.05
N VAL A 466 -1.00 -29.97 15.15
CA VAL A 466 -1.43 -31.32 14.74
C VAL A 466 -0.86 -31.70 13.38
N CYS A 467 -0.21 -32.86 13.34
CA CYS A 467 0.34 -33.42 12.13
C CYS A 467 -0.74 -33.88 11.14
N ASN A 468 -0.63 -33.43 9.88
CA ASN A 468 -1.68 -33.58 8.85
C ASN A 468 -3.07 -33.09 9.31
N GLY A 469 -3.12 -32.15 10.26
CA GLY A 469 -4.37 -31.56 10.64
C GLY A 469 -4.86 -30.62 9.54
N ASN A 470 -6.18 -30.44 9.45
CA ASN A 470 -6.78 -29.56 8.46
C ASN A 470 -6.99 -28.14 9.03
N SER A 471 -6.24 -27.77 10.08
CA SER A 471 -6.37 -26.44 10.66
C SER A 471 -5.51 -25.45 9.88
N PHE A 472 -6.10 -24.35 9.45
CA PHE A 472 -5.40 -23.30 8.73
C PHE A 472 -5.53 -21.99 9.50
N ILE A 473 -4.58 -21.09 9.25
CA ILE A 473 -4.66 -19.73 9.79
C ILE A 473 -5.74 -19.00 9.00
N ASP A 474 -6.81 -18.58 9.69
CA ASP A 474 -7.84 -17.77 9.06
C ASP A 474 -7.35 -16.34 8.80
N VAL A 475 -8.22 -15.53 8.18
CA VAL A 475 -7.91 -14.14 7.86
C VAL A 475 -7.69 -13.26 9.10
N CYS A 476 -7.92 -13.78 10.32
CA CYS A 476 -7.65 -13.10 11.60
C CYS A 476 -6.28 -13.49 12.19
N GLY A 477 -5.54 -14.42 11.59
CA GLY A 477 -4.29 -14.93 12.16
C GLY A 477 -4.48 -16.05 13.21
N GLU A 478 -5.71 -16.52 13.43
CA GLU A 478 -6.04 -17.56 14.40
C GLU A 478 -6.10 -18.93 13.74
N CYS A 479 -5.79 -19.98 14.51
CA CYS A 479 -5.85 -21.33 13.98
C CYS A 479 -7.25 -21.93 14.05
N VAL A 480 -7.85 -22.25 12.91
CA VAL A 480 -9.22 -22.80 12.82
C VAL A 480 -9.29 -24.08 11.99
N GLN A 481 -10.25 -24.98 12.29
CA GLN A 481 -10.44 -26.24 11.57
C GLN A 481 -11.24 -26.06 10.27
N GLU A 482 -10.91 -26.86 9.25
CA GLU A 482 -11.68 -26.96 8.00
C GLU A 482 -13.19 -27.22 8.25
N GLY A 483 -14.05 -26.37 7.68
CA GLY A 483 -15.51 -26.42 7.87
C GLY A 483 -16.07 -25.52 8.98
N THR A 484 -15.22 -24.77 9.70
CA THR A 484 -15.65 -23.67 10.56
C THR A 484 -15.96 -22.46 9.67
N ASN A 485 -17.15 -21.85 9.78
CA ASN A 485 -17.40 -20.57 9.11
C ASN A 485 -16.32 -19.58 9.60
N PRO A 486 -15.53 -18.95 8.70
CA PRO A 486 -14.64 -17.88 9.11
C PRO A 486 -15.49 -16.82 9.79
N GLY A 487 -15.29 -16.61 11.09
CA GLY A 487 -15.92 -15.48 11.76
C GLY A 487 -15.42 -14.21 11.10
N GLU A 488 -16.29 -13.21 10.93
CA GLU A 488 -15.86 -11.87 10.53
C GLU A 488 -14.78 -11.40 11.52
N CYS A 489 -13.55 -11.24 11.02
CA CYS A 489 -12.49 -10.60 11.78
C CYS A 489 -12.90 -9.15 11.99
N LEU A 490 -13.18 -8.80 13.24
CA LEU A 490 -13.21 -7.40 13.65
C LEU A 490 -11.76 -6.90 13.60
N ASP A 491 -11.38 -6.35 12.45
CA ASP A 491 -10.33 -5.37 12.22
C ASP A 491 -9.24 -5.30 13.31
N SER A 492 -8.17 -6.08 13.16
CA SER A 492 -6.92 -5.84 13.90
C SER A 492 -5.71 -6.23 13.07
N GLU A 493 -4.94 -5.20 12.70
CA GLU A 493 -3.71 -5.22 11.93
C GLU A 493 -2.68 -6.25 12.40
N ILE A 494 -2.05 -6.96 11.46
CA ILE A 494 -0.87 -7.80 11.70
C ILE A 494 0.32 -6.87 12.01
N ASN A 495 0.77 -6.85 13.26
CA ASN A 495 1.85 -5.98 13.72
C ASN A 495 3.24 -6.54 13.34
N ILE A 496 3.67 -6.25 12.11
CA ILE A 496 5.05 -6.46 11.65
C ILE A 496 5.89 -5.23 12.04
N PRO A 497 7.04 -5.40 12.72
CA PRO A 497 7.86 -4.27 13.13
C PRO A 497 8.42 -3.53 11.93
N GLN A 498 8.36 -2.20 11.95
CA GLN A 498 8.77 -1.35 10.82
C GLN A 498 10.28 -1.17 10.69
N ARG A 499 11.09 -1.69 11.63
CA ARG A 499 12.56 -1.49 11.62
C ARG A 499 13.33 -2.62 12.30
N LEU A 500 14.61 -2.74 11.96
CA LEU A 500 15.54 -3.63 12.66
C LEU A 500 15.91 -3.03 14.02
N PHE A 501 15.47 -3.67 15.11
CA PHE A 501 15.70 -3.17 16.47
C PHE A 501 16.31 -4.24 17.37
N LEU A 502 17.22 -3.86 18.25
CA LEU A 502 17.84 -4.76 19.23
C LEU A 502 17.57 -4.22 20.62
N SER A 503 16.80 -4.97 21.41
CA SER A 503 16.48 -4.63 22.78
C SER A 503 17.68 -4.83 23.71
N GLN A 504 17.64 -4.18 24.86
CA GLN A 504 18.64 -4.41 25.89
C GLN A 504 18.55 -5.85 26.39
N ASN A 505 19.69 -6.54 26.49
CA ASN A 505 19.70 -7.89 27.02
C ASN A 505 19.22 -7.91 28.48
N TYR A 506 18.32 -8.83 28.83
CA TYR A 506 17.75 -8.96 30.18
C TYR A 506 17.83 -10.41 30.68
N PRO A 507 18.20 -10.66 31.95
CA PRO A 507 18.60 -9.68 32.96
C PRO A 507 20.10 -9.33 32.88
N ASN A 508 20.44 -8.08 32.62
CA ASN A 508 21.80 -7.52 32.65
C ASN A 508 21.84 -6.43 33.74
N PRO A 509 22.89 -6.28 34.58
CA PRO A 509 24.25 -6.82 34.46
C PRO A 509 24.65 -7.94 35.43
N PHE A 510 23.76 -8.41 36.30
CA PHE A 510 24.09 -9.35 37.38
C PHE A 510 23.78 -10.83 37.08
N ASN A 511 23.40 -11.16 35.85
CA ASN A 511 23.16 -12.55 35.44
C ASN A 511 24.11 -12.94 34.30
N PRO A 512 24.89 -14.03 34.45
CA PRO A 512 25.74 -14.54 33.39
C PRO A 512 24.99 -15.16 32.21
N ILE A 513 23.66 -15.30 32.28
CA ILE A 513 22.80 -15.70 31.16
C ILE A 513 21.71 -14.62 31.00
N THR A 514 21.66 -14.03 29.80
CA THR A 514 20.73 -12.95 29.47
C THR A 514 20.03 -13.22 28.15
N THR A 515 18.76 -12.89 28.05
CA THR A 515 17.97 -12.93 26.82
C THR A 515 18.10 -11.61 26.06
N ILE A 516 18.23 -11.70 24.74
CA ILE A 516 18.33 -10.58 23.81
C ILE A 516 17.10 -10.64 22.91
N ASP A 517 16.21 -9.67 23.02
CA ASP A 517 15.06 -9.53 22.12
C ASP A 517 15.42 -8.62 20.94
N TYR A 518 14.92 -8.92 19.76
CA TYR A 518 15.17 -8.13 18.55
C TYR A 518 14.02 -8.24 17.56
N GLU A 519 13.86 -7.20 16.76
CA GLU A 519 12.76 -7.01 15.81
C GLU A 519 13.33 -6.98 14.41
N ILE A 520 12.66 -7.66 13.47
CA ILE A 520 13.10 -7.81 12.09
C ILE A 520 11.98 -7.35 11.16
N PRO A 521 12.21 -6.34 10.30
CA PRO A 521 11.15 -5.79 9.44
C PRO A 521 10.91 -6.61 8.17
N GLU A 522 11.94 -7.29 7.67
CA GLU A 522 11.92 -8.07 6.42
C GLU A 522 12.72 -9.36 6.64
N ASN A 523 12.32 -10.44 5.96
CA ASN A 523 13.03 -11.73 6.04
C ASN A 523 14.51 -11.56 5.62
N ASP A 524 15.46 -11.85 6.50
CA ASP A 524 16.89 -11.59 6.25
C ASP A 524 17.81 -12.48 7.11
N ILE A 525 19.09 -12.55 6.74
CA ILE A 525 20.15 -13.15 7.56
C ILE A 525 20.53 -12.17 8.66
N ILE A 526 20.21 -12.55 9.91
CA ILE A 526 20.51 -11.76 11.09
C ILE A 526 21.77 -12.27 11.77
N LYS A 527 22.71 -11.35 11.95
CA LYS A 527 23.96 -11.59 12.64
C LYS A 527 24.03 -10.78 13.93
N ILE A 528 24.27 -11.46 15.06
CA ILE A 528 24.44 -10.82 16.36
C ILE A 528 25.86 -11.09 16.88
N GLU A 529 26.61 -10.04 17.19
CA GLU A 529 28.02 -10.07 17.57
C GLU A 529 28.30 -9.18 18.79
N ILE A 530 29.34 -9.51 19.57
CA ILE A 530 29.80 -8.71 20.70
C ILE A 530 31.20 -8.17 20.41
N PHE A 531 31.41 -6.89 20.70
CA PHE A 531 32.65 -6.14 20.53
C PHE A 531 33.10 -5.53 21.86
N ASN A 532 34.39 -5.26 22.02
CA ASN A 532 34.89 -4.41 23.11
C ASN A 532 34.83 -2.93 22.71
N LEU A 533 35.11 -2.03 23.67
CA LEU A 533 35.07 -0.58 23.43
C LEU A 533 36.07 -0.08 22.38
N ASN A 534 37.10 -0.85 22.05
CA ASN A 534 38.05 -0.52 20.99
C ASN A 534 37.58 -1.03 19.61
N GLY A 535 36.34 -1.52 19.50
CA GLY A 535 35.77 -2.06 18.26
C GLY A 535 36.28 -3.44 17.87
N ARG A 536 37.04 -4.13 18.71
CA ARG A 536 37.50 -5.49 18.43
C ARG A 536 36.39 -6.49 18.75
N LYS A 537 36.05 -7.33 17.77
CA LYS A 537 35.08 -8.42 17.94
C LYS A 537 35.58 -9.44 18.97
N ILE A 538 34.70 -9.78 19.90
CA ILE A 538 34.93 -10.73 20.99
C ILE A 538 34.23 -12.06 20.69
N LYS A 539 32.98 -12.03 20.23
CA LYS A 539 32.18 -13.25 20.00
C LYS A 539 31.06 -13.01 18.99
N THR A 540 30.60 -14.07 18.33
CA THR A 540 29.39 -14.08 17.51
C THR A 540 28.36 -14.96 18.21
N ILE A 541 27.16 -14.43 18.43
CA ILE A 541 26.04 -15.09 19.12
C ILE A 541 25.19 -15.87 18.13
N GLN A 542 24.89 -15.28 16.97
CA GLN A 542 24.19 -15.95 15.87
C GLN A 542 24.54 -15.33 14.51
N ASN A 543 24.26 -16.08 13.45
CA ASN A 543 24.34 -15.66 12.06
C ASN A 543 23.44 -16.58 11.22
N THR A 544 22.13 -16.36 11.26
CA THR A 544 21.11 -17.27 10.69
C THR A 544 20.00 -16.49 10.01
N PHE A 545 19.28 -17.11 9.07
CA PHE A 545 18.10 -16.52 8.44
C PHE A 545 16.92 -16.47 9.41
N HIS A 546 16.16 -15.37 9.39
CA HIS A 546 14.97 -15.17 10.19
C HIS A 546 13.86 -14.51 9.35
N LEU A 547 12.62 -14.86 9.62
CA LEU A 547 11.44 -14.18 9.08
C LEU A 547 11.21 -12.83 9.78
N ALA A 548 10.49 -11.93 9.13
CA ALA A 548 10.01 -10.68 9.71
C ALA A 548 9.17 -10.95 10.97
N GLY A 549 9.34 -10.13 12.00
CA GLY A 549 8.67 -10.28 13.29
C GLY A 549 9.59 -10.06 14.48
N TYR A 550 9.08 -10.43 15.66
CA TYR A 550 9.74 -10.29 16.94
C TYR A 550 10.44 -11.60 17.33
N HIS A 551 11.72 -11.53 17.71
CA HIS A 551 12.58 -12.67 18.01
C HIS A 551 13.29 -12.51 19.35
N SER A 552 13.73 -13.62 19.92
CA SER A 552 14.43 -13.65 21.20
C SER A 552 15.56 -14.67 21.21
N LYS A 553 16.72 -14.32 21.77
CA LYS A 553 17.90 -15.18 21.85
C LYS A 553 18.63 -15.09 23.18
N SER A 554 18.81 -16.22 23.85
CA SER A 554 19.61 -16.31 25.08
C SER A 554 21.12 -16.33 24.79
N PHE A 555 21.89 -15.60 25.60
CA PHE A 555 23.33 -15.45 25.52
C PHE A 555 23.97 -15.63 26.90
N SER A 556 25.13 -16.31 26.97
CA SER A 556 25.92 -16.45 28.20
C SER A 556 27.26 -15.74 28.14
N SER A 557 27.56 -14.96 29.18
CA SER A 557 28.78 -14.17 29.36
C SER A 557 29.83 -14.79 30.30
N ASN A 558 29.69 -16.06 30.66
CA ASN A 558 30.58 -16.75 31.60
C ASN A 558 32.06 -16.74 31.18
N ASP A 559 32.30 -16.82 29.87
CA ASP A 559 33.60 -16.81 29.21
C ASP A 559 34.18 -15.39 29.01
N MET A 560 33.48 -14.35 29.44
CA MET A 560 33.88 -12.95 29.29
C MET A 560 34.32 -12.35 30.63
N ASN A 561 35.16 -11.31 30.57
CA ASN A 561 35.63 -10.59 31.77
C ASN A 561 34.62 -9.52 32.18
N SER A 562 34.68 -9.08 33.44
CA SER A 562 33.88 -7.92 33.89
C SER A 562 34.28 -6.68 33.08
N GLY A 563 33.31 -5.98 32.53
CA GLY A 563 33.57 -4.85 31.65
C GLY A 563 32.38 -4.46 30.79
N ILE A 564 32.58 -3.41 30.01
CA ILE A 564 31.58 -2.89 29.07
C ILE A 564 31.90 -3.42 27.67
N TYR A 565 30.87 -3.93 27.01
CA TYR A 565 30.92 -4.45 25.66
C TYR A 565 29.79 -3.85 24.81
N LEU A 566 29.90 -3.98 23.50
CA LEU A 566 28.89 -3.57 22.51
C LEU A 566 28.33 -4.81 21.85
N LEU A 567 27.04 -5.08 22.06
CA LEU A 567 26.27 -6.07 21.33
C LEU A 567 25.74 -5.40 20.06
N LYS A 568 25.99 -5.99 18.89
CA LYS A 568 25.62 -5.47 17.58
C LYS A 568 24.78 -6.50 16.85
N ILE A 569 23.63 -6.09 16.33
CA ILE A 569 22.86 -6.82 15.34
C ILE A 569 23.11 -6.20 13.97
N SER A 570 23.18 -7.01 12.92
CA SER A 570 23.25 -6.55 11.54
C SER A 570 22.44 -7.48 10.64
N SER A 571 21.70 -6.86 9.72
CA SER A 571 21.09 -7.50 8.56
C SER A 571 21.84 -7.06 7.30
N SER A 572 21.34 -7.42 6.11
CA SER A 572 21.93 -7.00 4.83
C SER A 572 21.95 -5.48 4.64
N LYS A 573 20.91 -4.78 5.10
CA LYS A 573 20.71 -3.33 4.94
C LYS A 573 20.97 -2.52 6.21
N PHE A 574 20.74 -3.11 7.39
CA PHE A 574 20.67 -2.36 8.64
C PHE A 574 21.60 -2.87 9.72
N THR A 575 21.90 -2.01 10.68
CA THR A 575 22.75 -2.34 11.82
C THR A 575 22.25 -1.59 13.04
N HIS A 576 22.14 -2.28 14.18
CA HIS A 576 21.81 -1.67 15.46
C HIS A 576 22.77 -2.18 16.55
N SER A 577 23.05 -1.40 17.59
CA SER A 577 23.96 -1.81 18.67
C SER A 577 23.47 -1.36 20.04
N LYS A 578 23.72 -2.19 21.07
CA LYS A 578 23.44 -1.92 22.48
C LYS A 578 24.67 -2.16 23.33
N LYS A 579 24.83 -1.35 24.36
CA LYS A 579 25.87 -1.54 25.36
C LYS A 579 25.45 -2.64 26.33
N ILE A 580 26.31 -3.61 26.58
CA ILE A 580 26.10 -4.63 27.62
C ILE A 580 27.20 -4.50 28.67
N THR A 581 26.85 -4.74 29.93
CA THR A 581 27.77 -4.56 31.07
C THR A 581 27.84 -5.89 31.79
N ILE A 582 28.99 -6.53 31.76
CA ILE A 582 29.19 -7.81 32.44
C ILE A 582 29.84 -7.51 33.79
N LEU A 583 29.23 -7.98 34.88
CA LEU A 583 29.78 -7.94 36.22
C LEU A 583 29.92 -9.37 36.74
N LYS A 584 31.12 -9.72 37.19
CA LYS A 584 31.42 -10.94 37.95
C LYS A 584 31.60 -10.62 39.43
#